data_AF-A0AAP7GQG5-F1
#
_entry.id   AF-A0AAP7GQG5-F1
#
_cell.length_a   1.000
_cell.length_b   1.000
_cell.length_c   1.000
_cell.angle_alpha   90.00
_cell.angle_beta   90.00
_cell.angle_gamma   90.00
#
_symmetry.space_group_name_H-M   'P 1'
#
loop_
_entity.id
_entity.type
_entity.pdbx_description
1 polymer ?
#
loop_
_entity_poly.entity_id
_entity_poly.type
_entity_poly.pdbx_seq_one_letter_code
_entity_poly.pdbx_strand_id
1 'polypeptide(L)'
;MFAIACNGCASKNVLYRDAERRQDATALFLDREGSLYPAASVAVPVQQMLEGARPSSADFATLRHLYQQSAVPGAASAEAWRSLLADTGVTPDAAFTDTWQQIQQVLRARASQQLDRAAEDGRVVVLLVHGYNNDYREAAAWYERVERDFRERGAASGQTLSFVRVYWDGLHGNAFRIWGAAQLNGPYVGLELRRVLAGVDNRDMPLRVFTHSSGAYVMNNALGNGSSPLRGMQDAYYRRAAGLDGYGFPPLRNLRMAMLVPAQPPTAMANYHHPRLEQTFGTIPDRLILGLSRHDFATGKGRRLGSCRMAGNTCMATHIRYSCAAVRRDLRSSESHGRKQVWAVAFPQPALRSHPHAVASYMQDGDWKLFADALLLDTALEPANQAALCERRVGPLKHSDAWPDEIKVRAATAPERAAEADAGWHWWNYWLSSSLPVE
;
A
#
# COMPACT_ATOMS: atom_id res chain seq x y z
N MET A 1 -0.08 -25.98 -9.84
CA MET A 1 -1.30 -26.36 -9.10
C MET A 1 -1.19 -25.78 -7.71
N PHE A 2 -2.11 -24.89 -7.33
CA PHE A 2 -2.07 -24.07 -6.10
C PHE A 2 -2.19 -24.91 -4.81
N ALA A 3 -1.83 -24.34 -3.66
CA ALA A 3 -2.22 -24.88 -2.34
C ALA A 3 -3.45 -24.09 -1.87
N ILE A 4 -4.65 -24.64 -2.11
CA ILE A 4 -5.90 -23.87 -1.99
C ILE A 4 -6.55 -24.10 -0.63
N ALA A 5 -6.42 -23.13 0.26
CA ALA A 5 -7.17 -23.04 1.49
C ALA A 5 -8.59 -22.47 1.22
N CYS A 6 -9.55 -23.36 0.89
CA CYS A 6 -10.89 -23.01 0.42
C CYS A 6 -11.89 -22.76 1.56
N ASN A 7 -12.09 -21.50 1.97
CA ASN A 7 -13.29 -21.10 2.71
C ASN A 7 -14.42 -20.77 1.71
N GLY A 8 -15.25 -21.76 1.36
CA GLY A 8 -16.46 -21.54 0.56
C GLY A 8 -16.25 -21.28 -0.94
N CYS A 9 -15.28 -21.97 -1.56
CA CYS A 9 -15.11 -22.17 -3.02
C CYS A 9 -15.01 -20.93 -3.95
N ALA A 10 -15.00 -19.69 -3.44
CA ALA A 10 -15.00 -18.48 -4.27
C ALA A 10 -13.94 -17.43 -3.89
N SER A 11 -13.30 -17.60 -2.73
CA SER A 11 -12.09 -16.90 -2.31
C SER A 11 -10.98 -17.92 -2.11
N LYS A 12 -9.74 -17.54 -2.44
CA LYS A 12 -8.54 -18.34 -2.20
C LYS A 12 -7.53 -17.48 -1.47
N ASN A 13 -6.92 -18.03 -0.42
CA ASN A 13 -5.71 -17.44 0.14
C ASN A 13 -4.55 -17.64 -0.85
N VAL A 14 -3.73 -16.62 -1.04
CA VAL A 14 -2.49 -16.66 -1.83
C VAL A 14 -1.33 -16.71 -0.85
N LEU A 15 -0.51 -17.77 -0.97
CA LEU A 15 0.69 -17.96 -0.18
C LEU A 15 1.84 -18.30 -1.13
N TYR A 16 2.91 -17.50 -1.08
CA TYR A 16 4.01 -17.56 -2.04
C TYR A 16 4.91 -18.77 -1.80
N ARG A 17 5.15 -19.53 -2.87
CA ARG A 17 5.88 -20.80 -2.83
C ARG A 17 7.36 -20.57 -3.02
N ASP A 18 8.18 -21.51 -2.54
CA ASP A 18 9.64 -21.47 -2.71
C ASP A 18 10.08 -21.37 -4.18
N ALA A 19 9.30 -21.93 -5.11
CA ALA A 19 9.56 -21.79 -6.55
C ALA A 19 9.33 -20.37 -7.07
N GLU A 20 8.36 -19.64 -6.51
CA GLU A 20 7.99 -18.28 -6.90
C GLU A 20 8.94 -17.28 -6.24
N ARG A 21 9.21 -17.45 -4.94
CA ARG A 21 10.21 -16.67 -4.19
C ARG A 21 11.64 -16.82 -4.73
N ARG A 22 12.00 -17.98 -5.31
CA ARG A 22 13.32 -18.19 -5.96
C ARG A 22 13.43 -17.62 -7.37
N GLN A 23 12.31 -17.35 -8.06
CA GLN A 23 12.35 -16.63 -9.33
C GLN A 23 12.64 -15.14 -9.08
N ASP A 24 11.94 -14.54 -8.12
CA ASP A 24 12.10 -13.13 -7.72
C ASP A 24 12.79 -13.01 -6.35
N ALA A 25 14.01 -13.51 -6.23
CA ALA A 25 14.76 -13.54 -4.97
C ALA A 25 15.07 -12.15 -4.37
N THR A 26 14.90 -11.07 -5.15
CA THR A 26 15.06 -9.66 -4.74
C THR A 26 13.74 -8.90 -4.61
N ALA A 27 12.60 -9.60 -4.55
CA ALA A 27 11.30 -9.03 -4.21
C ALA A 27 11.01 -9.09 -2.71
N LEU A 28 10.10 -8.22 -2.24
CA LEU A 28 9.50 -8.30 -0.92
C LEU A 28 8.18 -9.06 -1.04
N PHE A 29 8.08 -10.20 -0.36
CA PHE A 29 6.85 -10.97 -0.26
C PHE A 29 6.26 -10.77 1.14
N LEU A 30 5.00 -10.34 1.21
CA LEU A 30 4.25 -10.14 2.44
C LEU A 30 2.95 -10.96 2.39
N ASP A 31 2.55 -11.56 3.51
CA ASP A 31 1.20 -12.12 3.63
C ASP A 31 0.13 -11.04 3.82
N ARG A 32 -1.13 -11.45 3.93
CA ARG A 32 -2.28 -10.55 4.07
C ARG A 32 -2.34 -9.75 5.38
N GLU A 33 -1.50 -10.06 6.36
CA GLU A 33 -1.34 -9.30 7.61
C GLU A 33 -0.04 -8.48 7.63
N GLY A 34 0.74 -8.52 6.54
CA GLY A 34 2.02 -7.80 6.42
C GLY A 34 3.23 -8.57 6.96
N SER A 35 3.09 -9.86 7.32
CA SER A 35 4.26 -10.65 7.72
C SER A 35 5.17 -10.88 6.51
N LEU A 36 6.44 -10.51 6.61
CA LEU A 36 7.45 -10.80 5.60
C LEU A 36 7.73 -12.31 5.56
N TYR A 37 7.88 -12.83 4.34
CA TYR A 37 8.48 -14.14 4.12
C TYR A 37 10.00 -14.07 4.39
N PRO A 38 10.64 -15.18 4.82
CA PRO A 38 12.09 -15.27 4.85
C PRO A 38 12.68 -15.30 3.43
N ALA A 39 14.02 -15.26 3.35
CA ALA A 39 14.75 -15.34 2.09
C ALA A 39 14.38 -16.60 1.28
N ALA A 40 14.56 -16.54 -0.05
CA ALA A 40 14.20 -17.62 -0.97
C ALA A 40 14.99 -18.94 -0.77
N SER A 41 16.08 -18.89 -0.01
CA SER A 41 16.86 -20.03 0.47
C SER A 41 16.16 -20.81 1.60
N VAL A 42 15.38 -20.13 2.45
CA VAL A 42 14.64 -20.74 3.57
C VAL A 42 13.37 -21.38 3.01
N ALA A 43 13.17 -22.67 3.25
CA ALA A 43 11.98 -23.38 2.79
C ALA A 43 10.72 -22.91 3.54
N VAL A 44 9.66 -22.62 2.80
CA VAL A 44 8.32 -22.35 3.33
C VAL A 44 7.39 -23.38 2.70
N PRO A 45 7.25 -24.60 3.28
CA PRO A 45 6.48 -25.69 2.72
C PRO A 45 4.98 -25.47 2.91
N VAL A 46 4.45 -24.43 2.24
CA VAL A 46 3.07 -23.92 2.31
C VAL A 46 2.02 -25.03 2.29
N GLN A 47 2.20 -26.05 1.44
CA GLN A 47 1.25 -27.17 1.36
C GLN A 47 1.24 -28.02 2.63
N GLN A 48 2.41 -28.45 3.11
CA GLN A 48 2.54 -29.24 4.35
C GLN A 48 2.04 -28.46 5.58
N MET A 49 2.33 -27.15 5.62
CA MET A 49 1.82 -26.23 6.64
C MET A 49 0.28 -26.13 6.62
N LEU A 50 -0.33 -26.09 5.43
CA LEU A 50 -1.79 -26.06 5.27
C LEU A 50 -2.46 -27.40 5.58
N GLU A 51 -1.81 -28.52 5.24
CA GLU A 51 -2.30 -29.87 5.57
C GLU A 51 -2.34 -30.12 7.09
N GLY A 52 -1.46 -29.47 7.86
CA GLY A 52 -1.51 -29.44 9.33
C GLY A 52 -2.43 -28.37 9.94
N ALA A 53 -2.85 -27.35 9.18
CA ALA A 53 -3.58 -26.20 9.70
C ALA A 53 -5.11 -26.39 9.67
N ARG A 54 -5.77 -26.19 10.81
CA ARG A 54 -7.25 -26.23 10.89
C ARG A 54 -7.85 -24.87 10.50
N PRO A 55 -8.84 -24.81 9.58
CA PRO A 55 -9.55 -23.59 9.25
C PRO A 55 -10.49 -23.16 10.40
N SER A 56 -9.95 -22.45 11.40
CA SER A 56 -10.67 -22.10 12.63
C SER A 56 -10.48 -20.65 13.11
N SER A 57 -9.93 -19.75 12.30
CA SER A 57 -9.68 -18.35 12.70
C SER A 57 -9.67 -17.40 11.50
N ALA A 58 -9.79 -16.10 11.78
CA ALA A 58 -9.57 -15.03 10.81
C ALA A 58 -8.10 -14.96 10.32
N ASP A 59 -7.18 -15.57 11.06
CA ASP A 59 -5.74 -15.65 10.82
C ASP A 59 -5.36 -16.87 9.94
N PHE A 60 -6.31 -17.75 9.60
CA PHE A 60 -6.04 -18.97 8.85
C PHE A 60 -5.38 -18.69 7.49
N ALA A 61 -4.29 -19.40 7.21
CA ALA A 61 -3.42 -19.17 6.05
C ALA A 61 -2.70 -17.79 6.03
N THR A 62 -2.33 -17.24 7.19
CA THR A 62 -1.19 -16.30 7.32
C THR A 62 0.08 -17.03 7.73
N LEU A 63 1.25 -16.45 7.47
CA LEU A 63 2.54 -17.00 7.89
C LEU A 63 2.60 -17.19 9.40
N ARG A 64 2.10 -16.20 10.17
CA ARG A 64 2.07 -16.27 11.64
C ARG A 64 1.31 -17.51 12.11
N HIS A 65 0.11 -17.75 11.56
CA HIS A 65 -0.69 -18.92 11.91
C HIS A 65 0.00 -20.24 11.50
N LEU A 66 0.55 -20.31 10.28
CA LEU A 66 1.23 -21.51 9.77
C LEU A 66 2.51 -21.85 10.56
N TYR A 67 3.29 -20.85 10.96
CA TYR A 67 4.45 -21.06 11.83
C TYR A 67 4.05 -21.36 13.27
N GLN A 68 2.92 -20.85 13.77
CA GLN A 68 2.41 -21.24 15.09
C GLN A 68 2.05 -22.72 15.16
N GLN A 69 1.43 -23.29 14.12
CA GLN A 69 1.21 -24.74 14.03
C GLN A 69 2.54 -25.51 13.87
N SER A 70 3.48 -24.96 13.09
CA SER A 70 4.81 -25.57 12.88
C SER A 70 5.70 -25.54 14.13
N ALA A 71 5.45 -24.63 15.08
CA ALA A 71 6.18 -24.55 16.34
C ALA A 71 5.75 -25.60 17.38
N VAL A 72 4.64 -26.31 17.15
CA VAL A 72 4.16 -27.38 18.06
C VAL A 72 5.11 -28.59 17.99
N PRO A 73 5.58 -29.14 19.13
CA PRO A 73 6.40 -30.34 19.14
C PRO A 73 5.74 -31.52 18.41
N GLY A 74 6.46 -32.12 17.46
CA GLY A 74 5.95 -33.23 16.64
C GLY A 74 5.10 -32.81 15.42
N ALA A 75 4.89 -31.51 15.16
CA ALA A 75 4.23 -31.05 13.95
C ALA A 75 5.01 -31.48 12.68
N ALA A 76 4.31 -31.92 11.63
CA ALA A 76 4.93 -32.38 10.39
C ALA A 76 5.84 -31.31 9.74
N SER A 77 5.45 -30.05 9.83
CA SER A 77 6.18 -28.89 9.31
C SER A 77 7.21 -28.29 10.28
N ALA A 78 7.53 -28.96 11.41
CA ALA A 78 8.44 -28.43 12.43
C ALA A 78 9.84 -28.08 11.90
N GLU A 79 10.31 -28.73 10.84
CA GLU A 79 11.58 -28.37 10.20
C GLU A 79 11.56 -26.95 9.62
N ALA A 80 10.44 -26.47 9.10
CA ALA A 80 10.36 -25.11 8.59
C ALA A 80 10.50 -24.07 9.72
N TRP A 81 9.99 -24.37 10.92
CA TRP A 81 10.19 -23.52 12.09
C TRP A 81 11.65 -23.53 12.56
N ARG A 82 12.30 -24.71 12.61
CA ARG A 82 13.75 -24.81 12.90
C ARG A 82 14.60 -24.04 11.89
N SER A 83 14.31 -24.21 10.60
CA SER A 83 14.98 -23.50 9.50
C SER A 83 14.80 -21.98 9.59
N LEU A 84 13.62 -21.48 10.00
CA LEU A 84 13.37 -20.04 10.18
C LEU A 84 14.11 -19.47 11.40
N LEU A 85 14.14 -20.18 12.52
CA LEU A 85 14.92 -19.79 13.71
C LEU A 85 16.43 -19.77 13.38
N ALA A 86 16.93 -20.79 12.68
CA ALA A 86 18.33 -20.88 12.25
C ALA A 86 18.73 -19.77 11.27
N ASP A 87 17.86 -19.43 10.29
CA ASP A 87 18.09 -18.31 9.37
C ASP A 87 18.11 -16.96 10.10
N THR A 88 17.19 -16.73 11.04
CA THR A 88 17.05 -15.43 11.72
C THR A 88 17.97 -15.26 12.93
N GLY A 89 18.53 -16.34 13.47
CA GLY A 89 19.32 -16.33 14.71
C GLY A 89 18.50 -16.12 15.98
N VAL A 90 17.17 -16.14 15.89
CA VAL A 90 16.27 -15.92 17.04
C VAL A 90 16.22 -17.18 17.90
N THR A 91 16.43 -17.02 19.20
CA THR A 91 16.18 -18.09 20.18
C THR A 91 14.68 -18.08 20.54
N PRO A 92 13.97 -19.22 20.47
CA PRO A 92 12.55 -19.26 20.79
C PRO A 92 12.30 -19.12 22.29
N ASP A 93 11.34 -18.28 22.64
CA ASP A 93 10.81 -18.11 24.00
C ASP A 93 9.49 -18.88 24.17
N ALA A 94 9.03 -19.05 25.41
CA ALA A 94 7.72 -19.65 25.72
C ALA A 94 6.56 -18.89 25.06
N ALA A 95 6.72 -17.59 24.81
CA ALA A 95 5.78 -16.78 24.03
C ALA A 95 6.09 -16.82 22.53
N PHE A 96 5.29 -17.60 21.78
CA PHE A 96 5.37 -17.63 20.30
C PHE A 96 5.20 -16.24 19.67
N THR A 97 4.31 -15.39 20.22
CA THR A 97 4.07 -14.04 19.67
C THR A 97 5.31 -13.16 19.72
N ASP A 98 6.08 -13.22 20.79
CA ASP A 98 7.26 -12.37 20.97
C ASP A 98 8.44 -12.90 20.15
N THR A 99 8.60 -14.23 20.09
CA THR A 99 9.50 -14.91 19.14
C THR A 99 9.18 -14.50 17.69
N TRP A 100 7.89 -14.47 17.31
CA TRP A 100 7.45 -14.05 15.99
C TRP A 100 7.77 -12.57 15.68
N GLN A 101 7.63 -11.68 16.67
CA GLN A 101 7.99 -10.26 16.48
C GLN A 101 9.50 -10.06 16.32
N GLN A 102 10.33 -10.83 17.04
CA GLN A 102 11.78 -10.84 16.87
C GLN A 102 12.19 -11.35 15.47
N ILE A 103 11.61 -12.47 15.02
CA ILE A 103 11.77 -12.99 13.65
C ILE A 103 11.43 -11.92 12.61
N GLN A 104 10.25 -11.31 12.72
CA GLN A 104 9.82 -10.27 11.80
C GLN A 104 10.67 -8.99 11.91
N GLN A 105 11.31 -8.71 13.04
CA GLN A 105 12.28 -7.60 13.17
C GLN A 105 13.56 -7.88 12.36
N VAL A 106 14.09 -9.11 12.42
CA VAL A 106 15.24 -9.53 11.60
C VAL A 106 14.90 -9.49 10.10
N LEU A 107 13.71 -9.97 9.71
CA LEU A 107 13.27 -9.93 8.31
C LEU A 107 13.02 -8.50 7.81
N ARG A 108 12.42 -7.62 8.62
CA ARG A 108 12.25 -6.18 8.28
C ARG A 108 13.60 -5.49 8.07
N ALA A 109 14.58 -5.72 8.95
CA ALA A 109 15.92 -5.14 8.81
C ALA A 109 16.64 -5.62 7.53
N ARG A 110 16.49 -6.89 7.16
CA ARG A 110 17.01 -7.43 5.88
C ARG A 110 16.34 -6.79 4.67
N ALA A 111 15.01 -6.60 4.73
CA ALA A 111 14.25 -5.91 3.68
C ALA A 111 14.64 -4.42 3.54
N SER A 112 15.00 -3.75 4.63
CA SER A 112 15.56 -2.39 4.59
C SER A 112 16.94 -2.38 3.89
N GLN A 113 17.86 -3.23 4.33
CA GLN A 113 19.19 -3.37 3.71
C GLN A 113 19.12 -3.77 2.21
N GLN A 114 18.08 -4.47 1.80
CA GLN A 114 17.82 -4.81 0.39
C GLN A 114 17.42 -3.58 -0.45
N LEU A 115 16.75 -2.59 0.14
CA LEU A 115 16.48 -1.30 -0.50
C LEU A 115 17.74 -0.42 -0.54
N ASP A 116 18.53 -0.40 0.55
CA ASP A 116 19.82 0.30 0.57
C ASP A 116 20.78 -0.25 -0.52
N ARG A 117 20.92 -1.58 -0.63
CA ARG A 117 21.70 -2.23 -1.69
C ARG A 117 21.16 -1.93 -3.09
N ALA A 118 19.84 -1.80 -3.25
CA ALA A 118 19.27 -1.43 -4.53
C ALA A 118 19.70 -0.01 -4.97
N ALA A 119 20.09 0.87 -4.04
CA ALA A 119 20.58 2.23 -4.31
C ALA A 119 22.11 2.33 -4.49
N GLU A 120 22.86 1.23 -4.31
CA GLU A 120 24.30 1.19 -4.56
C GLU A 120 24.65 1.63 -5.99
N ASP A 121 25.87 2.13 -6.18
CA ASP A 121 26.35 2.80 -7.41
C ASP A 121 25.49 4.00 -7.88
N GLY A 122 24.72 4.60 -6.97
CA GLY A 122 23.87 5.76 -7.27
C GLY A 122 22.60 5.43 -8.06
N ARG A 123 22.19 4.15 -8.07
CA ARG A 123 21.00 3.69 -8.81
C ARG A 123 19.71 4.28 -8.24
N VAL A 124 18.78 4.58 -9.13
CA VAL A 124 17.41 4.98 -8.78
C VAL A 124 16.60 3.74 -8.43
N VAL A 125 16.08 3.68 -7.21
CA VAL A 125 15.32 2.51 -6.73
C VAL A 125 13.85 2.68 -7.09
N VAL A 126 13.33 1.76 -7.89
CA VAL A 126 11.92 1.71 -8.27
C VAL A 126 11.20 0.63 -7.45
N LEU A 127 10.28 1.06 -6.59
CA LEU A 127 9.45 0.17 -5.77
C LEU A 127 8.12 -0.08 -6.48
N LEU A 128 7.83 -1.32 -6.87
CA LEU A 128 6.65 -1.68 -7.65
C LEU A 128 5.60 -2.41 -6.79
N VAL A 129 4.44 -1.80 -6.53
CA VAL A 129 3.38 -2.35 -5.66
C VAL A 129 2.10 -2.64 -6.44
N HIS A 130 1.64 -3.90 -6.41
CA HIS A 130 0.48 -4.34 -7.19
C HIS A 130 -0.89 -4.01 -6.56
N GLY A 131 -1.96 -4.29 -7.30
CA GLY A 131 -3.34 -4.21 -6.80
C GLY A 131 -3.81 -5.53 -6.19
N TYR A 132 -4.96 -5.51 -5.50
CA TYR A 132 -5.59 -6.68 -4.91
C TYR A 132 -6.06 -7.68 -5.99
N ASN A 133 -6.40 -8.90 -5.60
CA ASN A 133 -6.83 -9.97 -6.50
C ASN A 133 -5.80 -10.35 -7.58
N ASN A 134 -4.50 -10.18 -7.30
CA ASN A 134 -3.40 -10.58 -8.18
C ASN A 134 -2.64 -11.75 -7.53
N ASP A 135 -2.45 -12.85 -8.26
CA ASP A 135 -1.45 -13.85 -7.89
C ASP A 135 -0.02 -13.41 -8.30
N TYR A 136 1.00 -14.17 -7.91
CA TYR A 136 2.39 -13.90 -8.24
C TYR A 136 2.63 -13.72 -9.76
N ARG A 137 1.98 -14.55 -10.59
CA ARG A 137 2.15 -14.56 -12.06
C ARG A 137 1.48 -13.35 -12.69
N GLU A 138 0.27 -13.03 -12.23
CA GLU A 138 -0.47 -11.84 -12.69
C GLU A 138 0.30 -10.56 -12.40
N ALA A 139 0.88 -10.44 -11.20
CA ALA A 139 1.71 -9.31 -10.82
C ALA A 139 3.06 -9.29 -11.57
N ALA A 140 3.80 -10.41 -11.62
CA ALA A 140 5.07 -10.52 -12.37
C ALA A 140 4.91 -10.10 -13.85
N ALA A 141 3.88 -10.62 -14.53
CA ALA A 141 3.67 -10.42 -15.96
C ALA A 141 3.33 -8.98 -16.37
N TRP A 142 2.98 -8.09 -15.42
CA TRP A 142 2.93 -6.64 -15.67
C TRP A 142 4.14 -5.89 -15.08
N TYR A 143 4.72 -6.34 -13.96
CA TYR A 143 5.98 -5.79 -13.43
C TYR A 143 7.06 -5.81 -14.52
N GLU A 144 7.32 -6.95 -15.16
CA GLU A 144 8.31 -7.10 -16.25
C GLU A 144 8.10 -6.11 -17.40
N ARG A 145 6.85 -5.74 -17.71
CA ARG A 145 6.51 -4.79 -18.77
C ARG A 145 6.85 -3.36 -18.36
N VAL A 146 6.47 -2.98 -17.14
CA VAL A 146 6.77 -1.66 -16.57
C VAL A 146 8.27 -1.50 -16.36
N GLU A 147 8.97 -2.52 -15.86
CA GLU A 147 10.42 -2.47 -15.69
C GLU A 147 11.15 -2.26 -17.02
N ARG A 148 10.72 -2.89 -18.12
CA ARG A 148 11.34 -2.71 -19.44
C ARG A 148 11.17 -1.26 -19.92
N ASP A 149 9.92 -0.76 -19.97
CA ASP A 149 9.61 0.62 -20.36
C ASP A 149 10.33 1.65 -19.46
N PHE A 150 10.45 1.37 -18.16
CA PHE A 150 11.17 2.24 -17.23
C PHE A 150 12.68 2.17 -17.44
N ARG A 151 13.29 0.99 -17.68
CA ARG A 151 14.73 0.85 -18.00
C ARG A 151 15.09 1.62 -19.27
N GLU A 152 14.25 1.54 -20.31
CA GLU A 152 14.42 2.27 -21.56
C GLU A 152 14.40 3.80 -21.33
N ARG A 153 13.45 4.31 -20.53
CA ARG A 153 13.38 5.73 -20.13
C ARG A 153 14.56 6.18 -19.27
N GLY A 154 14.93 5.37 -18.29
CA GLY A 154 16.08 5.61 -17.40
C GLY A 154 17.36 5.76 -18.22
N ALA A 155 17.68 4.76 -19.05
CA ALA A 155 18.84 4.78 -19.93
C ALA A 155 18.85 6.00 -20.88
N ALA A 156 17.70 6.36 -21.46
CA ALA A 156 17.56 7.56 -22.31
C ALA A 156 17.79 8.90 -21.57
N SER A 157 17.88 8.88 -20.24
CA SER A 157 18.21 10.04 -19.39
C SER A 157 19.52 9.90 -18.61
N GLY A 158 20.29 8.82 -18.84
CA GLY A 158 21.50 8.49 -18.08
C GLY A 158 21.26 7.91 -16.69
N GLN A 159 20.01 7.65 -16.29
CA GLN A 159 19.68 7.02 -15.01
C GLN A 159 19.78 5.48 -15.09
N THR A 160 20.51 4.86 -14.17
CA THR A 160 20.44 3.39 -13.96
C THR A 160 19.37 3.08 -12.92
N LEU A 161 18.46 2.15 -13.24
CA LEU A 161 17.32 1.81 -12.38
C LEU A 161 17.46 0.41 -11.75
N SER A 162 17.31 0.34 -10.43
CA SER A 162 17.09 -0.90 -9.68
C SER A 162 15.60 -1.09 -9.42
N PHE A 163 15.13 -2.34 -9.32
CA PHE A 163 13.71 -2.63 -9.11
C PHE A 163 13.50 -3.57 -7.93
N VAL A 164 12.54 -3.22 -7.06
CA VAL A 164 12.08 -4.06 -5.95
C VAL A 164 10.57 -4.23 -6.09
N ARG A 165 10.14 -5.47 -6.36
CA ARG A 165 8.73 -5.87 -6.47
C ARG A 165 8.16 -6.10 -5.07
N VAL A 166 6.89 -5.74 -4.85
CA VAL A 166 6.19 -5.92 -3.56
C VAL A 166 4.94 -6.78 -3.77
N TYR A 167 5.07 -8.05 -3.45
CA TYR A 167 4.00 -9.05 -3.52
C TYR A 167 3.19 -9.09 -2.22
N TRP A 168 1.88 -8.89 -2.31
CA TRP A 168 0.98 -8.76 -1.14
C TRP A 168 -0.48 -9.23 -1.41
N ASP A 169 -1.43 -8.72 -0.62
CA ASP A 169 -2.88 -9.01 -0.55
C ASP A 169 -3.20 -10.40 -0.02
N GLY A 170 -2.49 -11.45 -0.46
CA GLY A 170 -2.74 -12.80 0.02
C GLY A 170 -4.14 -13.34 -0.29
N LEU A 171 -4.87 -12.74 -1.24
CA LEU A 171 -6.20 -13.13 -1.69
C LEU A 171 -6.31 -13.10 -3.23
N HIS A 172 -6.98 -14.09 -3.81
CA HIS A 172 -7.33 -14.10 -5.23
C HIS A 172 -8.63 -14.90 -5.47
N GLY A 173 -9.41 -14.53 -6.48
CA GLY A 173 -10.63 -15.22 -6.90
C GLY A 173 -11.74 -14.27 -7.32
N ASN A 174 -12.93 -14.43 -6.75
CA ASN A 174 -14.06 -13.55 -7.05
C ASN A 174 -13.87 -12.19 -6.36
N ALA A 175 -13.47 -11.17 -7.14
CA ALA A 175 -13.18 -9.82 -6.67
C ALA A 175 -14.25 -9.23 -5.74
N PHE A 176 -15.55 -9.40 -6.04
CA PHE A 176 -16.64 -8.89 -5.20
C PHE A 176 -16.72 -9.55 -3.82
N ARG A 177 -16.35 -10.84 -3.71
CA ARG A 177 -16.36 -11.58 -2.44
C ARG A 177 -15.12 -11.32 -1.59
N ILE A 178 -13.94 -11.13 -2.19
CA ILE A 178 -12.70 -10.87 -1.42
C ILE A 178 -12.49 -9.40 -1.06
N TRP A 179 -13.13 -8.45 -1.77
CA TRP A 179 -12.91 -7.01 -1.61
C TRP A 179 -13.17 -6.49 -0.17
N GLY A 180 -14.06 -7.13 0.58
CA GLY A 180 -14.26 -6.82 2.01
C GLY A 180 -12.98 -6.98 2.84
N ALA A 181 -12.28 -8.10 2.66
CA ALA A 181 -11.04 -8.40 3.37
C ALA A 181 -9.82 -7.66 2.78
N ALA A 182 -9.73 -7.53 1.45
CA ALA A 182 -8.61 -6.84 0.80
C ALA A 182 -8.42 -5.38 1.28
N GLN A 183 -9.53 -4.69 1.60
CA GLN A 183 -9.53 -3.35 2.21
C GLN A 183 -8.92 -3.28 3.61
N LEU A 184 -8.80 -4.41 4.33
CA LEU A 184 -8.12 -4.52 5.63
C LEU A 184 -6.66 -4.97 5.45
N ASN A 185 -6.42 -5.91 4.54
CA ASN A 185 -5.09 -6.45 4.24
C ASN A 185 -4.08 -5.35 3.87
N GLY A 186 -4.46 -4.45 2.95
CA GLY A 186 -3.54 -3.43 2.44
C GLY A 186 -3.08 -2.41 3.48
N PRO A 187 -3.94 -1.92 4.40
CA PRO A 187 -3.50 -1.21 5.58
C PRO A 187 -2.46 -1.99 6.42
N TYR A 188 -2.69 -3.27 6.75
CA TYR A 188 -1.74 -4.06 7.55
C TYR A 188 -0.37 -4.22 6.84
N VAL A 189 -0.40 -4.62 5.57
CA VAL A 189 0.80 -4.68 4.69
C VAL A 189 1.49 -3.32 4.62
N GLY A 190 0.73 -2.22 4.54
CA GLY A 190 1.26 -0.86 4.53
C GLY A 190 1.95 -0.48 5.84
N LEU A 191 1.44 -0.91 7.00
CA LEU A 191 2.06 -0.66 8.30
C LEU A 191 3.38 -1.42 8.49
N GLU A 192 3.52 -2.63 7.97
CA GLU A 192 4.79 -3.35 8.01
C GLU A 192 5.78 -2.82 6.96
N LEU A 193 5.30 -2.44 5.77
CA LEU A 193 6.11 -1.74 4.77
C LEU A 193 6.59 -0.36 5.27
N ARG A 194 5.81 0.35 6.11
CA ARG A 194 6.27 1.56 6.84
C ARG A 194 7.54 1.27 7.63
N ARG A 195 7.56 0.16 8.37
CA ARG A 195 8.70 -0.23 9.23
C ARG A 195 9.92 -0.62 8.40
N VAL A 196 9.73 -1.29 7.26
CA VAL A 196 10.80 -1.54 6.29
C VAL A 196 11.39 -0.23 5.76
N LEU A 197 10.55 0.70 5.29
CA LEU A 197 10.99 2.00 4.76
C LEU A 197 11.63 2.89 5.85
N ALA A 198 11.18 2.78 7.10
CA ALA A 198 11.78 3.50 8.23
C ALA A 198 13.15 2.92 8.65
N GLY A 199 13.41 1.65 8.36
CA GLY A 199 14.71 0.99 8.60
C GLY A 199 15.78 1.20 7.53
N VAL A 200 15.44 1.80 6.37
CA VAL A 200 16.40 2.06 5.27
C VAL A 200 17.39 3.14 5.69
N ASP A 201 18.68 2.88 5.71
CA ASP A 201 19.68 3.83 6.23
C ASP A 201 19.95 5.00 5.28
N ASN A 202 19.93 4.77 3.96
CA ASN A 202 20.12 5.79 2.93
C ASN A 202 18.87 6.66 2.76
N ARG A 203 18.74 7.67 3.64
CA ARG A 203 17.59 8.59 3.68
C ARG A 203 17.43 9.45 2.43
N ASP A 204 18.53 9.68 1.71
CA ASP A 204 18.61 10.51 0.50
C ASP A 204 18.51 9.67 -0.80
N MET A 205 18.32 8.35 -0.68
CA MET A 205 18.07 7.40 -1.77
C MET A 205 17.00 7.93 -2.73
N PRO A 206 17.27 8.00 -4.05
CA PRO A 206 16.27 8.33 -5.06
C PRO A 206 15.24 7.20 -5.22
N LEU A 207 14.21 7.21 -4.36
CA LEU A 207 13.12 6.25 -4.36
C LEU A 207 11.98 6.69 -5.28
N ARG A 208 11.53 5.80 -6.15
CA ARG A 208 10.48 6.01 -7.15
C ARG A 208 9.43 4.92 -7.01
N VAL A 209 8.37 5.20 -6.27
CA VAL A 209 7.30 4.23 -6.01
C VAL A 209 6.31 4.24 -7.17
N PHE A 210 6.07 3.12 -7.84
CA PHE A 210 4.92 2.93 -8.73
C PHE A 210 3.90 1.99 -8.08
N THR A 211 2.63 2.41 -8.09
CA THR A 211 1.52 1.63 -7.54
C THR A 211 0.38 1.51 -8.55
N HIS A 212 -0.30 0.36 -8.56
CA HIS A 212 -1.56 0.18 -9.29
C HIS A 212 -2.71 -0.08 -8.32
N SER A 213 -3.89 0.49 -8.60
CA SER A 213 -5.14 0.15 -7.90
C SER A 213 -5.04 0.34 -6.38
N SER A 214 -5.20 -0.72 -5.60
CA SER A 214 -5.11 -0.72 -4.13
C SER A 214 -3.68 -0.63 -3.58
N GLY A 215 -2.64 -0.86 -4.39
CA GLY A 215 -1.25 -0.60 -3.97
C GLY A 215 -1.04 0.86 -3.54
N ALA A 216 -1.89 1.77 -4.02
CA ALA A 216 -1.96 3.15 -3.57
C ALA A 216 -2.37 3.29 -2.08
N TYR A 217 -3.27 2.45 -1.55
CA TYR A 217 -3.63 2.49 -0.12
C TYR A 217 -2.67 1.70 0.78
N VAL A 218 -1.97 0.70 0.25
CA VAL A 218 -0.78 0.10 0.91
C VAL A 218 0.25 1.18 1.16
N MET A 219 0.67 1.87 0.09
CA MET A 219 1.71 2.89 0.19
C MET A 219 1.25 4.15 0.95
N ASN A 220 -0.04 4.50 0.92
CA ASN A 220 -0.54 5.59 1.75
C ASN A 220 -0.47 5.29 3.25
N ASN A 221 -0.65 4.03 3.67
CA ASN A 221 -0.38 3.60 5.05
C ASN A 221 1.13 3.48 5.31
N ALA A 222 1.94 3.10 4.31
CA ALA A 222 3.39 3.02 4.44
C ALA A 222 4.07 4.39 4.61
N LEU A 223 3.56 5.45 3.98
CA LEU A 223 4.17 6.78 4.01
C LEU A 223 3.58 7.72 5.06
N GLY A 224 2.30 7.62 5.39
CA GLY A 224 1.65 8.62 6.25
C GLY A 224 0.40 8.14 6.97
N ASN A 225 -0.30 9.07 7.61
CA ASN A 225 -1.40 8.75 8.50
C ASN A 225 -2.64 8.20 7.76
N GLY A 226 -2.75 6.87 7.74
CA GLY A 226 -3.89 6.10 7.26
C GLY A 226 -4.88 5.67 8.35
N SER A 227 -4.91 6.31 9.53
CA SER A 227 -5.80 5.93 10.65
C SER A 227 -7.29 5.99 10.29
N SER A 228 -7.67 6.87 9.36
CA SER A 228 -9.04 7.20 9.01
C SER A 228 -9.95 5.99 8.72
N PRO A 229 -9.63 5.09 7.76
CA PRO A 229 -10.39 3.86 7.52
C PRO A 229 -10.34 2.83 8.66
N LEU A 230 -9.43 2.96 9.64
CA LEU A 230 -9.26 2.00 10.74
C LEU A 230 -9.99 2.41 12.03
N ARG A 231 -10.66 3.59 12.05
CA ARG A 231 -11.45 4.04 13.19
C ARG A 231 -12.55 3.02 13.52
N GLY A 232 -12.56 2.52 14.76
CA GLY A 232 -13.54 1.51 15.22
C GLY A 232 -13.12 0.06 14.98
N MET A 233 -11.91 -0.17 14.46
CA MET A 233 -11.23 -1.47 14.54
C MET A 233 -10.47 -1.57 15.88
N GLN A 234 -9.69 -2.64 16.07
CA GLN A 234 -8.82 -2.77 17.25
C GLN A 234 -7.87 -1.56 17.35
N ASP A 235 -7.88 -0.90 18.51
CA ASP A 235 -7.23 0.40 18.72
C ASP A 235 -5.74 0.42 18.34
N ALA A 236 -5.01 -0.66 18.62
CA ALA A 236 -3.62 -0.82 18.22
C ALA A 236 -3.36 -0.54 16.73
N TYR A 237 -4.21 -0.98 15.80
CA TYR A 237 -4.00 -0.69 14.37
C TYR A 237 -4.28 0.77 14.01
N TYR A 238 -5.27 1.38 14.66
CA TYR A 238 -5.62 2.79 14.51
C TYR A 238 -4.48 3.71 15.02
N ARG A 239 -3.92 3.40 16.19
CA ARG A 239 -2.74 4.06 16.78
C ARG A 239 -1.49 3.94 15.90
N ARG A 240 -1.15 2.72 15.48
CA ARG A 240 -0.02 2.44 14.58
C ARG A 240 -0.14 3.23 13.28
N ALA A 241 -1.32 3.23 12.65
CA ALA A 241 -1.55 4.00 11.43
C ALA A 241 -1.38 5.51 11.62
N ALA A 242 -1.75 6.05 12.79
CA ALA A 242 -1.51 7.43 13.17
C ALA A 242 -0.04 7.80 13.49
N GLY A 243 0.88 6.83 13.48
CA GLY A 243 2.32 7.05 13.70
C GLY A 243 2.82 6.67 15.10
N LEU A 244 1.96 6.09 15.94
CA LEU A 244 2.27 5.73 17.32
C LEU A 244 2.86 4.30 17.43
N ASP A 245 3.15 3.89 18.66
CA ASP A 245 3.47 2.51 19.05
C ASP A 245 4.61 1.86 18.23
N GLY A 246 5.61 2.66 17.83
CA GLY A 246 6.78 2.21 17.05
C GLY A 246 6.60 2.26 15.51
N TYR A 247 5.45 2.71 15.01
CA TYR A 247 5.16 2.81 13.57
C TYR A 247 5.36 4.25 13.06
N GLY A 248 6.49 4.88 13.41
CA GLY A 248 6.85 6.21 12.93
C GLY A 248 7.00 6.27 11.40
N PHE A 249 6.77 7.44 10.80
CA PHE A 249 6.81 7.64 9.35
C PHE A 249 8.27 7.58 8.81
N PRO A 250 8.51 7.04 7.61
CA PRO A 250 9.86 6.78 7.11
C PRO A 250 10.56 8.09 6.70
N PRO A 251 11.73 8.45 7.27
CA PRO A 251 12.37 9.76 7.03
C PRO A 251 13.15 9.82 5.70
N LEU A 252 12.48 9.50 4.60
CA LEU A 252 12.99 9.52 3.22
C LEU A 252 12.87 10.94 2.64
N ARG A 253 13.88 11.38 1.90
CA ARG A 253 14.03 12.78 1.44
C ARG A 253 14.01 12.99 -0.08
N ASN A 254 14.11 11.93 -0.86
CA ASN A 254 14.17 11.97 -2.32
C ASN A 254 13.13 10.98 -2.89
N LEU A 255 11.87 11.29 -2.66
CA LEU A 255 10.73 10.40 -2.83
C LEU A 255 9.80 10.90 -3.92
N ARG A 256 9.59 10.10 -4.96
CA ARG A 256 8.46 10.27 -5.89
C ARG A 256 7.55 9.07 -5.83
N MET A 257 6.26 9.31 -5.99
CA MET A 257 5.25 8.26 -5.98
C MET A 257 4.28 8.45 -7.14
N ALA A 258 3.99 7.39 -7.87
CA ALA A 258 2.99 7.36 -8.93
C ALA A 258 1.88 6.34 -8.59
N MET A 259 0.64 6.78 -8.77
CA MET A 259 -0.57 6.00 -8.52
C MET A 259 -1.36 5.82 -9.81
N LEU A 260 -1.32 4.64 -10.43
CA LEU A 260 -2.13 4.32 -11.59
C LEU A 260 -3.51 3.80 -11.15
N VAL A 261 -4.56 4.51 -11.53
CA VAL A 261 -5.98 4.28 -11.16
C VAL A 261 -6.19 3.90 -9.70
N PRO A 262 -5.78 4.76 -8.73
CA PRO A 262 -5.83 4.47 -7.30
C PRO A 262 -7.24 4.12 -6.81
N ALA A 263 -7.39 2.89 -6.30
CA ALA A 263 -8.66 2.31 -5.86
C ALA A 263 -8.96 2.67 -4.39
N GLN A 264 -9.00 3.98 -4.10
CA GLN A 264 -9.11 4.54 -2.75
C GLN A 264 -9.97 5.82 -2.74
N PRO A 265 -10.37 6.35 -1.58
CA PRO A 265 -11.15 7.58 -1.53
C PRO A 265 -10.26 8.81 -1.82
N PRO A 266 -10.79 9.90 -2.42
CA PRO A 266 -10.05 11.16 -2.57
C PRO A 266 -9.49 11.75 -1.25
N THR A 267 -10.04 11.34 -0.10
CA THR A 267 -9.63 11.73 1.25
C THR A 267 -8.50 10.88 1.84
N ALA A 268 -7.88 9.96 1.08
CA ALA A 268 -6.90 9.01 1.61
C ALA A 268 -5.63 9.65 2.22
N MET A 269 -5.41 10.95 2.00
CA MET A 269 -4.31 11.74 2.57
C MET A 269 -4.79 12.82 3.56
N ALA A 270 -6.08 12.88 3.91
CA ALA A 270 -6.67 13.98 4.70
C ALA A 270 -6.14 14.14 6.14
N ASN A 271 -5.32 13.19 6.61
CA ASN A 271 -4.63 13.22 7.89
C ASN A 271 -3.10 13.38 7.74
N TYR A 272 -2.55 13.61 6.55
CA TYR A 272 -1.10 13.78 6.34
C TYR A 272 -0.58 15.11 6.92
N HIS A 273 -1.43 16.11 7.12
CA HIS A 273 -1.11 17.36 7.81
C HIS A 273 -2.24 17.75 8.76
N HIS A 274 -1.90 18.18 9.98
CA HIS A 274 -2.86 18.60 11.00
C HIS A 274 -2.82 20.13 11.16
N PRO A 275 -3.80 20.89 10.64
CA PRO A 275 -3.69 22.34 10.48
C PRO A 275 -3.44 23.09 11.81
N ARG A 276 -4.16 22.76 12.90
CA ARG A 276 -3.96 23.41 14.22
C ARG A 276 -2.61 23.10 14.91
N LEU A 277 -1.88 22.10 14.42
CA LEU A 277 -0.56 21.73 14.96
C LEU A 277 0.57 22.22 14.05
N GLU A 278 0.25 22.69 12.83
CA GLU A 278 1.17 22.86 11.70
C GLU A 278 2.06 21.61 11.43
N GLN A 279 1.68 20.45 11.97
CA GLN A 279 2.49 19.23 11.97
C GLN A 279 2.08 18.29 10.82
N THR A 280 3.08 17.83 10.08
CA THR A 280 2.95 16.75 9.10
C THR A 280 3.03 15.38 9.81
N PHE A 281 2.10 14.48 9.47
CA PHE A 281 1.99 13.10 9.95
C PHE A 281 2.18 12.14 8.77
N GLY A 282 3.35 12.21 8.15
CA GLY A 282 3.72 11.38 7.01
C GLY A 282 4.92 11.91 6.23
N THR A 283 5.38 11.10 5.29
CA THR A 283 6.46 11.39 4.35
C THR A 283 5.85 11.87 3.05
N ILE A 284 5.82 13.19 2.84
CA ILE A 284 5.25 13.79 1.63
C ILE A 284 6.23 13.61 0.46
N PRO A 285 5.84 12.99 -0.66
CA PRO A 285 6.70 12.90 -1.85
C PRO A 285 7.00 14.27 -2.46
N ASP A 286 8.22 14.47 -2.95
CA ASP A 286 8.63 15.62 -3.78
C ASP A 286 7.75 15.77 -5.02
N ARG A 287 7.30 14.61 -5.54
CA ARG A 287 6.36 14.53 -6.65
C ARG A 287 5.42 13.33 -6.46
N LEU A 288 4.11 13.61 -6.37
CA LEU A 288 3.03 12.64 -6.34
C LEU A 288 2.26 12.69 -7.66
N ILE A 289 2.37 11.65 -8.47
CA ILE A 289 1.75 11.54 -9.79
C ILE A 289 0.47 10.70 -9.66
N LEU A 290 -0.67 11.30 -9.97
CA LEU A 290 -1.98 10.64 -9.96
C LEU A 290 -2.38 10.29 -11.40
N GLY A 291 -2.31 9.02 -11.77
CA GLY A 291 -2.83 8.47 -13.02
C GLY A 291 -4.32 8.19 -12.87
N LEU A 292 -5.15 9.03 -13.48
CA LEU A 292 -6.58 9.11 -13.21
C LEU A 292 -7.38 8.90 -14.48
N SER A 293 -8.52 8.21 -14.39
CA SER A 293 -9.43 8.03 -15.52
C SER A 293 -10.88 7.93 -15.06
N ARG A 294 -11.77 8.74 -15.65
CA ARG A 294 -13.23 8.71 -15.41
C ARG A 294 -13.90 7.40 -15.89
N HIS A 295 -13.12 6.50 -16.43
CA HIS A 295 -13.52 5.51 -17.41
C HIS A 295 -12.96 4.11 -17.13
N ASP A 296 -12.11 4.00 -16.10
CA ASP A 296 -11.69 2.75 -15.48
C ASP A 296 -12.89 1.91 -15.04
N PHE A 297 -12.84 0.61 -15.35
CA PHE A 297 -13.94 -0.31 -15.09
C PHE A 297 -14.16 -0.59 -13.60
N ALA A 298 -13.10 -0.81 -12.82
CA ALA A 298 -13.22 -1.31 -11.44
C ALA A 298 -13.51 -0.19 -10.43
N THR A 299 -12.74 0.90 -10.46
CA THR A 299 -12.95 2.10 -9.62
C THR A 299 -14.20 2.88 -10.04
N GLY A 300 -14.61 2.74 -11.31
CA GLY A 300 -15.91 3.18 -11.82
C GLY A 300 -17.06 2.20 -11.58
N LYS A 301 -16.80 1.05 -10.94
CA LYS A 301 -17.78 -0.02 -10.58
C LYS A 301 -18.67 -0.48 -11.75
N GLY A 302 -18.16 -0.39 -12.97
CA GLY A 302 -18.92 -0.55 -14.22
C GLY A 302 -19.90 0.60 -14.47
N ARG A 303 -19.68 1.40 -15.54
CA ARG A 303 -20.39 2.68 -15.86
C ARG A 303 -21.93 2.64 -15.96
N ARG A 304 -22.59 1.50 -15.72
CA ARG A 304 -24.04 1.28 -15.86
C ARG A 304 -24.75 0.84 -14.58
N LEU A 305 -24.04 0.51 -13.49
CA LEU A 305 -24.64 -0.20 -12.35
C LEU A 305 -24.33 0.39 -10.97
N GLY A 306 -23.47 1.40 -10.82
CA GLY A 306 -23.27 2.01 -9.50
C GLY A 306 -22.37 3.25 -9.45
N SER A 307 -22.34 3.86 -8.27
CA SER A 307 -21.38 4.91 -7.92
C SER A 307 -20.02 4.31 -7.59
N CYS A 308 -18.92 5.05 -7.78
CA CYS A 308 -17.58 4.68 -7.28
C CYS A 308 -17.47 4.55 -5.75
N ARG A 309 -18.53 4.90 -5.01
CA ARG A 309 -18.73 4.66 -3.57
C ARG A 309 -19.37 3.30 -3.24
N MET A 310 -19.89 2.58 -4.23
CA MET A 310 -20.60 1.31 -4.05
C MET A 310 -19.60 0.19 -3.72
N ALA A 311 -19.85 -0.49 -2.59
CA ALA A 311 -18.92 -1.44 -1.98
C ALA A 311 -17.50 -0.85 -1.86
N GLY A 312 -17.29 0.05 -0.89
CA GLY A 312 -16.03 0.76 -0.69
C GLY A 312 -15.86 1.98 -1.61
N ASN A 313 -15.23 3.04 -1.08
CA ASN A 313 -15.02 4.29 -1.82
C ASN A 313 -13.71 4.24 -2.62
N THR A 314 -13.84 4.01 -3.92
CA THR A 314 -12.73 3.93 -4.89
C THR A 314 -12.65 5.16 -5.80
N CYS A 315 -13.31 6.26 -5.43
CA CYS A 315 -13.54 7.40 -6.32
C CYS A 315 -12.28 8.21 -6.70
N MET A 316 -11.09 7.98 -6.12
CA MET A 316 -9.90 8.80 -6.44
C MET A 316 -9.59 8.76 -7.94
N ALA A 317 -9.50 7.57 -8.54
CA ALA A 317 -9.25 7.40 -9.97
C ALA A 317 -10.28 8.11 -10.88
N THR A 318 -11.57 8.05 -10.54
CA THR A 318 -12.65 8.52 -11.43
C THR A 318 -13.04 9.98 -11.23
N HIS A 319 -12.91 10.54 -10.02
CA HIS A 319 -13.31 11.92 -9.69
C HIS A 319 -12.22 12.97 -10.00
N ILE A 320 -11.44 12.78 -11.07
CA ILE A 320 -10.19 13.51 -11.44
C ILE A 320 -10.04 14.92 -10.83
N ARG A 321 -10.93 15.86 -11.21
CA ARG A 321 -10.86 17.28 -10.78
C ARG A 321 -11.00 17.52 -9.27
N TYR A 322 -11.74 16.64 -8.60
CA TYR A 322 -11.91 16.68 -7.15
C TYR A 322 -10.74 15.98 -6.45
N SER A 323 -10.28 14.85 -7.00
CA SER A 323 -9.16 14.07 -6.47
C SER A 323 -7.86 14.87 -6.44
N CYS A 324 -7.45 15.50 -7.56
CA CYS A 324 -6.23 16.31 -7.56
C CYS A 324 -6.33 17.50 -6.60
N ALA A 325 -7.46 18.21 -6.60
CA ALA A 325 -7.67 19.40 -5.78
C ALA A 325 -7.74 19.08 -4.26
N ALA A 326 -8.31 17.92 -3.88
CA ALA A 326 -8.31 17.44 -2.51
C ALA A 326 -6.89 17.06 -2.06
N VAL A 327 -6.14 16.30 -2.86
CA VAL A 327 -4.76 15.93 -2.53
C VAL A 327 -3.83 17.16 -2.51
N ARG A 328 -4.00 18.13 -3.42
CA ARG A 328 -3.35 19.47 -3.41
C ARG A 328 -3.81 20.38 -2.25
N ARG A 329 -4.76 19.96 -1.41
CA ARG A 329 -5.11 20.62 -0.14
C ARG A 329 -4.53 19.85 1.04
N ASP A 330 -4.72 18.53 1.04
CA ASP A 330 -4.37 17.64 2.15
C ASP A 330 -2.85 17.49 2.34
N LEU A 331 -2.06 17.74 1.28
CA LEU A 331 -0.59 17.80 1.32
C LEU A 331 -0.02 19.23 1.44
N ARG A 332 -0.80 20.22 1.89
CA ARG A 332 -0.28 21.58 2.14
C ARG A 332 0.36 21.67 3.53
N SER A 333 1.69 21.60 3.56
CA SER A 333 2.49 22.26 4.60
C SER A 333 2.33 23.78 4.52
N SER A 334 2.60 24.48 5.64
CA SER A 334 2.72 25.94 5.71
C SER A 334 3.83 26.47 4.79
N GLU A 335 4.92 25.71 4.63
CA GLU A 335 5.97 25.98 3.64
C GLU A 335 5.52 25.59 2.21
N SER A 336 5.01 26.57 1.47
CA SER A 336 5.00 26.85 0.00
C SER A 336 4.93 25.73 -1.09
N HIS A 337 5.26 24.47 -0.81
CA HIS A 337 5.54 23.42 -1.80
C HIS A 337 4.29 22.69 -2.33
N GLY A 338 3.22 22.58 -1.53
CA GLY A 338 2.04 21.72 -1.80
C GLY A 338 1.24 21.99 -3.08
N ARG A 339 1.51 23.10 -3.81
CA ARG A 339 0.95 23.32 -5.16
C ARG A 339 1.72 22.58 -6.26
N LYS A 340 3.05 22.44 -6.14
CA LYS A 340 3.94 21.87 -7.18
C LYS A 340 4.14 20.36 -7.05
N GLN A 341 3.93 19.78 -5.87
CA GLN A 341 4.19 18.37 -5.58
C GLN A 341 3.21 17.41 -6.30
N VAL A 342 1.93 17.77 -6.51
CA VAL A 342 0.89 16.81 -6.95
C VAL A 342 0.50 17.01 -8.41
N TRP A 343 0.75 16.03 -9.28
CA TRP A 343 0.47 16.10 -10.73
C TRP A 343 -0.57 15.04 -11.13
N ALA A 344 -1.71 15.43 -11.70
CA ALA A 344 -2.67 14.52 -12.30
C ALA A 344 -2.40 14.27 -13.80
N VAL A 345 -2.31 13.00 -14.23
CA VAL A 345 -2.36 12.61 -15.65
C VAL A 345 -3.71 11.95 -15.90
N ALA A 346 -4.48 12.48 -16.85
CA ALA A 346 -5.90 12.18 -17.02
C ALA A 346 -6.16 11.29 -18.25
N PHE A 347 -5.80 10.00 -18.14
CA PHE A 347 -5.86 8.99 -19.20
C PHE A 347 -7.21 9.02 -19.96
N PRO A 348 -7.20 9.39 -21.26
CA PRO A 348 -8.39 9.61 -22.08
C PRO A 348 -9.11 8.30 -22.39
N GLN A 349 -10.38 8.33 -22.79
CA GLN A 349 -11.09 7.09 -23.12
C GLN A 349 -10.43 6.39 -24.34
N PRO A 350 -10.25 5.05 -24.31
CA PRO A 350 -9.83 4.32 -25.49
C PRO A 350 -11.02 4.22 -26.46
N ALA A 351 -10.81 3.60 -27.63
CA ALA A 351 -11.91 3.31 -28.56
C ALA A 351 -13.04 2.44 -27.93
N LEU A 352 -12.72 1.69 -26.86
CA LEU A 352 -13.67 0.91 -26.09
C LEU A 352 -14.47 1.75 -25.08
N ARG A 353 -15.70 1.33 -24.77
CA ARG A 353 -16.63 2.02 -23.84
C ARG A 353 -16.18 2.04 -22.37
N SER A 354 -15.02 1.49 -22.02
CA SER A 354 -14.39 1.51 -20.70
C SER A 354 -12.91 1.12 -20.82
N HIS A 355 -12.07 1.67 -19.95
CA HIS A 355 -10.74 1.13 -19.72
C HIS A 355 -10.83 -0.19 -18.94
N PRO A 356 -10.13 -1.26 -19.35
CA PRO A 356 -9.82 -2.38 -18.47
C PRO A 356 -8.96 -1.91 -17.29
N HIS A 357 -9.22 -2.47 -16.10
CA HIS A 357 -8.49 -2.12 -14.87
C HIS A 357 -7.14 -2.86 -14.79
N ALA A 358 -6.26 -2.61 -15.75
CA ALA A 358 -4.99 -3.30 -15.91
C ALA A 358 -3.89 -2.36 -16.38
N VAL A 359 -2.71 -2.45 -15.76
CA VAL A 359 -1.53 -1.62 -16.09
C VAL A 359 -1.21 -1.65 -17.58
N ALA A 360 -1.21 -2.85 -18.18
CA ALA A 360 -0.90 -3.06 -19.59
C ALA A 360 -1.90 -2.42 -20.58
N SER A 361 -3.10 -2.02 -20.14
CA SER A 361 -4.02 -1.21 -20.96
C SER A 361 -3.63 0.27 -20.92
N TYR A 362 -3.33 0.82 -19.75
CA TYR A 362 -2.86 2.20 -19.61
C TYR A 362 -1.50 2.45 -20.28
N MET A 363 -0.62 1.43 -20.35
CA MET A 363 0.62 1.50 -21.12
C MET A 363 0.42 1.67 -22.64
N GLN A 364 -0.80 1.54 -23.16
CA GLN A 364 -1.13 1.74 -24.57
C GLN A 364 -1.65 3.15 -24.87
N ASP A 365 -1.97 3.94 -23.84
CA ASP A 365 -2.40 5.33 -23.99
C ASP A 365 -1.20 6.26 -24.22
N GLY A 366 -1.34 7.27 -25.08
CA GLY A 366 -0.26 8.25 -25.33
C GLY A 366 0.21 8.99 -24.07
N ASP A 367 -0.68 9.18 -23.10
CA ASP A 367 -0.39 9.80 -21.80
C ASP A 367 0.43 8.90 -20.86
N TRP A 368 0.63 7.61 -21.16
CA TRP A 368 1.56 6.76 -20.41
C TRP A 368 2.96 7.37 -20.37
N LYS A 369 3.42 7.92 -21.50
CA LYS A 369 4.75 8.53 -21.59
C LYS A 369 4.90 9.65 -20.55
N LEU A 370 3.88 10.52 -20.46
CA LEU A 370 3.86 11.66 -19.54
C LEU A 370 3.79 11.21 -18.08
N PHE A 371 3.02 10.17 -17.77
CA PHE A 371 2.92 9.59 -16.43
C PHE A 371 4.23 8.92 -15.98
N ALA A 372 4.85 8.11 -16.84
CA ALA A 372 6.09 7.40 -16.54
C ALA A 372 7.28 8.35 -16.41
N ASP A 373 7.41 9.30 -17.34
CA ASP A 373 8.47 10.31 -17.30
C ASP A 373 8.33 11.21 -16.05
N ALA A 374 7.11 11.56 -15.66
CA ALA A 374 6.84 12.32 -14.43
C ALA A 374 7.29 11.57 -13.16
N LEU A 375 7.27 10.24 -13.12
CA LEU A 375 7.85 9.49 -12.00
C LEU A 375 9.38 9.52 -12.05
N LEU A 376 9.98 9.09 -13.16
CA LEU A 376 11.41 8.81 -13.26
C LEU A 376 12.26 10.08 -13.38
N LEU A 377 11.92 10.94 -14.33
CA LEU A 377 12.82 11.98 -14.83
C LEU A 377 12.75 13.25 -13.99
N ASP A 378 13.90 13.76 -13.58
CA ASP A 378 13.99 15.02 -12.84
C ASP A 378 13.53 16.19 -13.72
N THR A 379 13.93 16.16 -14.99
CA THR A 379 13.61 17.12 -16.06
C THR A 379 12.17 17.03 -16.60
N ALA A 380 11.34 16.11 -16.11
CA ALA A 380 9.94 16.05 -16.52
C ALA A 380 9.21 17.37 -16.22
N LEU A 381 8.37 17.81 -17.16
CA LEU A 381 7.56 19.02 -17.01
C LEU A 381 6.21 18.68 -16.36
N GLU A 382 5.68 19.62 -15.57
CA GLU A 382 4.31 19.53 -15.04
C GLU A 382 3.31 19.46 -16.21
N PRO A 383 2.39 18.47 -16.26
CA PRO A 383 1.43 18.35 -17.36
C PRO A 383 0.66 19.64 -17.63
N ALA A 384 0.64 20.09 -18.89
CA ALA A 384 0.12 21.41 -19.27
C ALA A 384 -1.35 21.68 -18.87
N ASN A 385 -2.12 20.64 -18.54
CA ASN A 385 -3.50 20.72 -18.08
C ASN A 385 -3.68 20.74 -16.55
N GLN A 386 -2.62 20.74 -15.72
CA GLN A 386 -2.76 20.66 -14.25
C GLN A 386 -3.69 21.71 -13.64
N ALA A 387 -3.63 22.97 -14.10
CA ALA A 387 -4.55 24.02 -13.69
C ALA A 387 -6.02 23.57 -13.86
N ALA A 388 -6.40 23.21 -15.09
CA ALA A 388 -7.72 22.70 -15.43
C ALA A 388 -8.10 21.34 -14.81
N LEU A 389 -7.12 20.60 -14.26
CA LEU A 389 -7.34 19.36 -13.50
C LEU A 389 -7.39 19.56 -11.97
N CYS A 390 -6.88 20.66 -11.42
CA CYS A 390 -6.61 20.78 -9.98
C CYS A 390 -7.05 22.10 -9.33
N GLU A 391 -7.50 23.10 -10.08
CA GLU A 391 -7.96 24.41 -9.55
C GLU A 391 -9.39 24.43 -8.99
N ARG A 392 -10.09 23.29 -9.01
CA ARG A 392 -11.44 23.21 -8.45
C ARG A 392 -11.41 23.59 -6.96
N ARG A 393 -12.15 24.63 -6.55
CA ARG A 393 -12.47 24.85 -5.13
C ARG A 393 -13.19 23.59 -4.59
N VAL A 394 -12.46 22.80 -3.82
CA VAL A 394 -13.02 21.75 -2.98
C VAL A 394 -13.36 22.44 -1.66
N GLY A 395 -14.64 22.55 -1.34
CA GLY A 395 -15.07 23.03 -0.02
C GLY A 395 -14.48 22.17 1.09
N PRO A 396 -14.48 22.63 2.36
CA PRO A 396 -13.98 21.84 3.46
C PRO A 396 -14.68 20.48 3.45
N LEU A 397 -13.91 19.44 3.14
CA LEU A 397 -14.21 18.13 3.67
C LEU A 397 -14.02 18.31 5.18
N LYS A 398 -15.01 17.92 5.99
CA LYS A 398 -14.73 17.68 7.40
C LYS A 398 -13.48 16.82 7.44
N HIS A 399 -12.43 17.27 8.14
CA HIS A 399 -11.28 16.42 8.39
C HIS A 399 -11.82 15.11 8.94
N SER A 400 -11.16 13.99 8.62
CA SER A 400 -11.45 12.85 9.45
C SER A 400 -10.83 13.17 10.80
N ASP A 401 -11.67 13.47 11.80
CA ASP A 401 -11.24 13.76 13.18
C ASP A 401 -10.71 12.47 13.88
N ALA A 402 -10.21 11.54 13.07
CA ALA A 402 -9.74 10.20 13.33
C ALA A 402 -8.28 10.25 13.79
N TRP A 403 -8.04 11.14 14.75
CA TRP A 403 -6.80 11.27 15.48
C TRP A 403 -6.94 10.47 16.79
N PRO A 404 -5.93 9.70 17.22
CA PRO A 404 -5.81 9.21 18.59
C PRO A 404 -5.97 10.34 19.60
N ASP A 405 -6.49 10.03 20.78
CA ASP A 405 -6.81 11.06 21.77
C ASP A 405 -5.57 11.82 22.26
N GLU A 406 -4.37 11.22 22.23
CA GLU A 406 -3.12 11.94 22.49
C GLU A 406 -2.86 13.06 21.47
N ILE A 407 -3.19 12.85 20.19
CA ILE A 407 -3.05 13.90 19.17
C ILE A 407 -4.17 14.94 19.32
N LYS A 408 -5.39 14.53 19.70
CA LYS A 408 -6.47 15.49 20.02
C LYS A 408 -6.11 16.37 21.22
N VAL A 409 -5.57 15.80 22.29
CA VAL A 409 -5.11 16.51 23.49
C VAL A 409 -3.99 17.48 23.13
N ARG A 410 -2.95 17.02 22.40
CA ARG A 410 -1.88 17.90 21.90
C ARG A 410 -2.40 19.07 21.05
N ALA A 411 -3.43 18.83 20.24
CA ALA A 411 -4.08 19.86 19.41
C ALA A 411 -5.03 20.79 20.19
N ALA A 412 -5.52 20.37 21.35
CA ALA A 412 -6.32 21.20 22.26
C ALA A 412 -5.45 22.06 23.21
N THR A 413 -4.22 21.64 23.47
CA THR A 413 -3.21 22.40 24.25
C THR A 413 -2.26 23.25 23.40
N ALA A 414 -2.40 23.22 22.07
CA ALA A 414 -1.61 24.05 21.18
C ALA A 414 -2.05 25.53 21.28
N PRO A 415 -1.12 26.50 21.29
CA PRO A 415 -1.48 27.92 21.36
C PRO A 415 -2.25 28.34 20.10
N GLU A 416 -3.35 29.07 20.27
CA GLU A 416 -4.18 29.50 19.15
C GLU A 416 -3.42 30.45 18.22
N ARG A 417 -3.16 29.98 16.99
CA ARG A 417 -2.98 30.85 15.82
C ARG A 417 -4.31 30.95 15.10
N ALA A 418 -4.66 32.16 14.66
CA ALA A 418 -5.90 32.43 13.95
C ALA A 418 -5.95 31.72 12.59
N ALA A 419 -6.57 30.54 12.56
CA ALA A 419 -6.99 29.86 11.35
C ALA A 419 -8.52 29.96 11.25
N GLU A 420 -9.03 30.28 10.05
CA GLU A 420 -10.43 30.66 9.84
C GLU A 420 -11.44 29.50 10.07
N ALA A 421 -12.72 29.90 10.12
CA ALA A 421 -13.94 29.09 10.27
C ALA A 421 -13.91 27.72 9.55
N ASP A 422 -14.63 26.68 10.02
CA ASP A 422 -16.09 26.75 10.26
C ASP A 422 -16.62 25.64 11.19
N ALA A 423 -17.91 25.72 11.56
CA ALA A 423 -18.56 24.89 12.57
C ALA A 423 -19.63 23.91 12.02
N GLY A 424 -19.89 22.83 12.76
CA GLY A 424 -21.26 22.30 12.89
C GLY A 424 -21.59 20.86 12.45
N TRP A 425 -22.42 20.22 13.29
CA TRP A 425 -23.44 19.19 12.98
C TRP A 425 -23.00 17.75 12.64
N HIS A 426 -23.97 16.83 12.75
CA HIS A 426 -23.83 15.47 13.30
C HIS A 426 -23.89 14.28 12.28
N TRP A 427 -23.80 13.06 12.85
CA TRP A 427 -23.96 11.67 12.33
C TRP A 427 -25.09 11.43 11.29
N TRP A 428 -25.23 10.29 10.57
CA TRP A 428 -24.58 8.94 10.57
C TRP A 428 -24.22 8.54 9.09
N ASN A 429 -23.99 7.30 8.60
CA ASN A 429 -23.90 5.92 9.13
C ASN A 429 -23.08 5.00 8.17
N TYR A 430 -22.50 3.88 8.64
CA TYR A 430 -22.66 2.53 8.05
C TYR A 430 -21.92 1.44 8.88
N TRP A 431 -22.66 0.40 9.30
CA TRP A 431 -22.14 -0.86 9.86
C TRP A 431 -23.04 -1.99 9.33
N LEU A 432 -22.48 -3.10 8.84
CA LEU A 432 -23.09 -4.45 8.72
C LEU A 432 -22.31 -5.35 7.74
N SER A 433 -21.66 -6.38 8.28
CA SER A 433 -21.66 -7.76 7.74
C SER A 433 -21.09 -8.74 8.77
N SER A 434 -21.46 -8.53 10.03
CA SER A 434 -21.19 -9.47 11.13
C SER A 434 -22.11 -10.69 11.02
N SER A 435 -21.60 -11.77 10.44
CA SER A 435 -22.22 -13.09 10.50
C SER A 435 -21.31 -14.06 11.27
N LEU A 436 -21.22 -13.85 12.57
CA LEU A 436 -20.81 -14.89 13.51
C LEU A 436 -22.05 -15.77 13.82
N PRO A 437 -21.92 -17.11 13.90
CA PRO A 437 -22.95 -17.96 14.47
C PRO A 437 -23.15 -17.66 15.96
N VAL A 438 -24.33 -18.04 16.47
CA VAL A 438 -24.70 -17.97 17.89
C VAL A 438 -24.33 -19.28 18.57
N GLU A 439 -23.67 -19.18 19.73
CA GLU A 439 -24.13 -19.81 20.98
C GLU A 439 -24.23 -18.72 22.05
#